data_AF-A0A402ARZ1-F1
#
_entry.id   AF-A0A402ARZ1-F1
#
_cell.length_a   1.000
_cell.length_b   1.000
_cell.length_c   1.000
_cell.angle_alpha   90.00
_cell.angle_beta   90.00
_cell.angle_gamma   90.00
#
_symmetry.space_group_name_H-M   'P 1'
#
loop_
_entity.id
_entity.type
_entity.pdbx_description
1 polymer ?
#
loop_
_entity_poly.entity_id
_entity_poly.type
_entity_poly.pdbx_seq_one_letter_code
_entity_poly.pdbx_strand_id
1 'polypeptide(L)'
;MAWGVNFGAAEVASAKFKVGSMGFPTITTDTTPLSTNDPAQFGVTTGGTSYMIPSTVKGDQLKYAVRFLQFMTAPKYAQSWITATTGVPSVTGVSAPGVISGFSDGAWGESPKSDGYALQGLSPQQGQDYTQIMQGYLLGTTSLSATQSKLDASWKAAADYQLQQNPSWQNESWAK
;
A
#
# COMPACT_ATOMS: atom_id res chain seq x y z
N MET A 1 3.58 -7.24 -18.52
CA MET A 1 2.95 -6.54 -17.39
C MET A 1 3.92 -6.62 -16.23
N ALA A 2 4.39 -5.49 -15.71
CA ALA A 2 5.21 -5.46 -14.51
C ALA A 2 4.36 -4.90 -13.38
N TRP A 3 4.41 -5.52 -12.20
CA TRP A 3 3.86 -4.90 -11.00
C TRP A 3 4.80 -3.75 -10.63
N GLY A 4 4.28 -2.52 -10.72
CA GLY A 4 5.06 -1.31 -10.48
C GLY A 4 4.34 -0.44 -9.47
N VAL A 5 5.07 0.01 -8.47
CA VAL A 5 4.69 1.17 -7.67
C VAL A 5 4.99 2.44 -8.46
N ASN A 6 4.28 3.54 -8.18
CA ASN A 6 4.43 4.81 -8.89
C ASN A 6 5.89 5.34 -8.93
N PHE A 7 6.75 4.93 -7.99
CA PHE A 7 8.18 5.30 -7.97
C PHE A 7 8.97 4.81 -9.19
N GLY A 8 8.51 3.76 -9.88
CA GLY A 8 9.14 3.30 -11.12
C GLY A 8 8.65 4.05 -12.37
N ALA A 9 7.58 4.85 -12.28
CA ALA A 9 6.93 5.43 -13.45
C ALA A 9 7.80 6.48 -14.16
N ALA A 10 8.68 7.19 -13.44
CA ALA A 10 9.61 8.15 -14.04
C ALA A 10 10.64 7.46 -14.95
N GLU A 11 11.18 6.32 -14.51
CA GLU A 11 12.11 5.52 -15.31
C GLU A 11 11.40 4.93 -16.54
N VAL A 12 10.19 4.42 -16.36
CA VAL A 12 9.41 3.84 -17.45
C VAL A 12 8.92 4.91 -18.43
N ALA A 13 8.74 6.17 -18.00
CA ALA A 13 8.41 7.28 -18.90
C ALA A 13 9.54 7.61 -19.89
N SER A 14 10.77 7.18 -19.62
CA SER A 14 11.91 7.30 -20.55
C SER A 14 11.97 6.19 -21.60
N ALA A 15 11.08 5.19 -21.53
CA ALA A 15 11.05 4.09 -22.47
C ALA A 15 10.80 4.57 -23.90
N LYS A 16 11.47 3.93 -24.87
CA LYS A 16 11.32 4.24 -26.31
C LYS A 16 10.00 3.73 -26.91
N PHE A 17 9.13 3.13 -26.10
CA PHE A 17 7.83 2.59 -26.49
C PHE A 17 6.73 3.21 -25.65
N LYS A 18 5.47 3.15 -26.13
CA LYS A 18 4.33 3.70 -25.39
C LYS A 18 4.06 2.89 -24.13
N VAL A 19 3.87 3.60 -23.02
CA VAL A 19 3.58 3.03 -21.71
C VAL A 19 2.25 3.59 -21.23
N GLY A 20 1.47 2.74 -20.56
CA GLY A 20 0.29 3.15 -19.80
C GLY A 20 0.21 2.36 -18.50
N SER A 21 -0.74 2.74 -17.64
CA SER A 21 -1.07 2.05 -16.41
C SER A 21 -2.52 1.56 -16.44
N MET A 22 -2.80 0.52 -15.67
CA MET A 22 -4.14 0.03 -15.38
C MET A 22 -4.14 -0.58 -13.98
N GLY A 23 -5.31 -0.57 -13.33
CA GLY A 23 -5.51 -1.39 -12.14
C GLY A 23 -5.28 -2.87 -12.44
N PHE A 24 -4.83 -3.63 -11.45
CA PHE A 24 -4.77 -5.09 -11.57
C PHE A 24 -6.17 -5.64 -11.83
N PRO A 25 -6.33 -6.61 -12.75
CA PRO A 25 -7.63 -7.17 -13.07
C PRO A 25 -8.23 -7.94 -11.89
N THR A 26 -9.55 -7.89 -11.76
CA THR A 26 -10.30 -8.70 -10.80
C THR A 26 -10.20 -10.18 -11.14
N ILE A 27 -9.82 -11.00 -10.17
CA ILE A 27 -9.91 -12.46 -10.28
C ILE A 27 -11.35 -12.84 -9.96
N THR A 28 -12.06 -13.49 -10.88
CA THR A 28 -13.47 -13.88 -10.71
C THR A 28 -13.63 -15.37 -10.39
N THR A 29 -14.83 -15.78 -10.01
CA THR A 29 -15.20 -17.19 -9.81
C THR A 29 -15.13 -18.01 -11.09
N ASP A 30 -15.21 -17.37 -12.26
CA ASP A 30 -15.00 -18.03 -13.55
C ASP A 30 -13.53 -18.50 -13.70
N THR A 31 -12.60 -17.82 -13.04
CA THR A 31 -11.17 -18.18 -13.05
C THR A 31 -10.82 -19.14 -11.91
N THR A 32 -11.39 -18.94 -10.72
CA THR A 32 -11.15 -19.80 -9.55
C THR A 32 -12.33 -19.78 -8.58
N PRO A 33 -12.79 -20.95 -8.07
CA PRO A 33 -13.86 -20.99 -7.08
C PRO A 33 -13.45 -20.39 -5.72
N LEU A 34 -12.16 -20.06 -5.54
CA LEU A 34 -11.65 -19.40 -4.34
C LEU A 34 -11.84 -17.87 -4.35
N SER A 35 -12.28 -17.29 -5.46
CA SER A 35 -12.53 -15.86 -5.55
C SER A 35 -13.82 -15.46 -4.83
N THR A 36 -13.83 -14.30 -4.20
CA THR A 36 -15.03 -13.66 -3.66
C THR A 36 -15.80 -12.83 -4.71
N ASN A 37 -15.28 -12.75 -5.95
CA ASN A 37 -15.70 -11.81 -7.01
C ASN A 37 -15.56 -10.32 -6.64
N ASP A 38 -14.94 -9.99 -5.51
CA ASP A 38 -14.71 -8.59 -5.15
C ASP A 38 -13.75 -7.95 -6.16
N PRO A 39 -14.03 -6.73 -6.63
CA PRO A 39 -13.11 -6.00 -7.50
C PRO A 39 -11.70 -5.99 -6.91
N ALA A 40 -10.68 -6.18 -7.75
CA ALA A 40 -9.31 -6.02 -7.28
C ALA A 40 -9.13 -4.58 -6.78
N GLN A 41 -8.67 -4.47 -5.54
CA GLN A 41 -8.37 -3.21 -4.88
C GLN A 41 -6.98 -3.35 -4.27
N PHE A 42 -6.07 -2.48 -4.65
CA PHE A 42 -4.89 -2.18 -3.84
C PHE A 42 -5.13 -0.89 -3.04
N GLY A 43 -5.98 -0.04 -3.62
CA GLY A 43 -6.46 1.21 -3.12
C GLY A 43 -5.38 2.27 -2.97
N VAL A 44 -5.81 3.52 -3.04
CA VAL A 44 -5.03 4.66 -2.55
C VAL A 44 -5.10 4.61 -1.02
N THR A 45 -4.43 3.64 -0.40
CA THR A 45 -4.26 3.66 1.06
C THR A 45 -3.41 4.88 1.42
N THR A 46 -3.63 5.47 2.59
CA THR A 46 -2.72 6.47 3.16
C THR A 46 -1.38 5.80 3.46
N GLY A 47 -0.57 5.64 2.41
CA GLY A 47 0.75 5.03 2.41
C GLY A 47 1.64 5.79 1.44
N GLY A 48 2.95 5.70 1.65
CA GLY A 48 3.96 6.46 0.91
C GLY A 48 4.96 7.13 1.85
N THR A 49 5.75 8.06 1.31
CA THR A 49 6.72 8.81 2.09
C THR A 49 6.04 9.96 2.81
N SER A 50 5.72 9.78 4.09
CA SER A 50 5.31 10.88 4.97
C SER A 50 6.53 11.68 5.43
N TYR A 51 6.47 13.00 5.32
CA TYR A 51 7.47 13.85 5.95
C TYR A 51 7.21 13.93 7.45
N MET A 52 8.21 13.56 8.25
CA MET A 52 8.14 13.60 9.71
C MET A 52 9.14 14.60 10.28
N ILE A 53 8.74 15.32 11.32
CA ILE A 53 9.64 16.19 12.08
C ILE A 53 10.04 15.42 13.35
N PRO A 54 11.33 15.19 13.61
CA PRO A 54 11.76 14.52 14.84
C PRO A 54 11.26 15.25 16.08
N SER A 55 10.79 14.49 17.08
CA SER A 55 10.22 15.07 18.31
C SER A 55 11.22 15.89 19.12
N THR A 56 12.52 15.74 18.87
CA THR A 56 13.61 16.51 19.48
C THR A 56 13.76 17.92 18.90
N VAL A 57 13.16 18.22 17.74
CA VAL A 57 13.20 19.54 17.12
C VAL A 57 12.19 20.47 17.81
N LYS A 58 12.67 21.61 18.33
CA LYS A 58 11.87 22.56 19.13
C LYS A 58 12.13 24.02 18.70
N GLY A 59 11.35 24.94 19.24
CA GLY A 59 11.53 26.39 19.05
C GLY A 59 11.43 26.81 17.58
N ASP A 60 12.30 27.73 17.16
CA ASP A 60 12.30 28.28 15.80
C ASP A 60 12.58 27.21 14.73
N GLN A 61 13.38 26.18 15.04
CA GLN A 61 13.64 25.09 14.10
C GLN A 61 12.36 24.32 13.77
N LEU A 62 11.51 24.06 14.78
CA LEU A 62 10.21 23.42 14.55
C LEU A 62 9.31 24.30 13.69
N LYS A 63 9.26 25.60 13.97
CA LYS A 63 8.49 26.58 13.19
C LYS A 63 8.94 26.61 11.72
N TYR A 64 10.24 26.60 11.46
CA TYR A 64 10.77 26.58 10.09
C TYR A 64 10.54 25.25 9.40
N ALA A 65 10.71 24.12 10.09
CA ALA A 65 10.41 22.80 9.54
C ALA A 65 8.94 22.70 9.11
N VAL A 66 8.00 23.13 9.95
CA VAL A 66 6.56 23.16 9.60
C VAL A 66 6.32 24.03 8.37
N ARG A 67 6.87 25.25 8.32
CA ARG A 67 6.70 26.16 7.16
C ARG A 67 7.30 25.58 5.88
N PHE A 68 8.45 24.93 5.96
CA PHE A 68 9.06 24.27 4.83
C PHE A 68 8.18 23.14 4.30
N LEU A 69 7.64 22.28 5.17
CA LEU A 69 6.73 21.22 4.76
C LEU A 69 5.44 21.78 4.13
N GLN A 70 4.87 22.85 4.70
CA GLN A 70 3.71 23.55 4.12
C GLN A 70 4.04 24.14 2.74
N PHE A 71 5.24 24.69 2.55
CA PHE A 71 5.68 25.19 1.25
C PHE A 71 5.79 24.05 0.22
N MET A 72 6.44 22.94 0.58
CA MET A 72 6.63 21.79 -0.31
C MET A 72 5.31 21.14 -0.73
N THR A 73 4.30 21.14 0.14
CA THR A 73 3.00 20.51 -0.12
C THR A 73 1.93 21.47 -0.61
N ALA A 74 2.18 22.79 -0.65
CA ALA A 74 1.19 23.73 -1.16
C ALA A 74 0.91 23.48 -2.65
N PRO A 75 -0.36 23.48 -3.11
CA PRO A 75 -0.72 23.12 -4.49
C PRO A 75 0.05 23.88 -5.57
N LYS A 76 0.34 25.16 -5.31
CA LYS A 76 1.13 26.04 -6.19
C LYS A 76 2.52 25.48 -6.50
N TYR A 77 3.16 24.77 -5.58
CA TYR A 77 4.52 24.24 -5.72
C TYR A 77 4.55 22.72 -5.92
N ALA A 78 3.52 22.02 -5.46
CA ALA A 78 3.47 20.57 -5.53
C ALA A 78 3.27 20.03 -6.96
N GLN A 79 2.58 20.74 -7.87
CA GLN A 79 2.30 20.23 -9.21
C GLN A 79 3.57 19.93 -10.03
N SER A 80 4.58 20.81 -10.00
CA SER A 80 5.83 20.59 -10.74
C SER A 80 6.61 19.41 -10.18
N TRP A 81 6.69 19.27 -8.86
CA TRP A 81 7.29 18.13 -8.19
C TRP A 81 6.60 16.82 -8.54
N ILE A 82 5.27 16.77 -8.44
CA ILE A 82 4.46 15.59 -8.77
C ILE A 82 4.62 15.19 -10.23
N THR A 83 4.69 16.16 -11.14
CA THR A 83 4.91 15.92 -12.57
C THR A 83 6.29 15.32 -12.83
N ALA A 84 7.34 15.87 -12.22
CA ALA A 84 8.71 15.41 -12.40
C ALA A 84 8.97 14.01 -11.79
N THR A 85 8.31 13.71 -10.67
CA THR A 85 8.52 12.46 -9.92
C THR A 85 7.52 11.37 -10.27
N THR A 86 6.53 11.66 -11.12
CA THR A 86 5.40 10.75 -11.41
C THR A 86 4.67 10.29 -10.14
N GLY A 87 4.58 11.18 -9.15
CA GLY A 87 3.99 10.91 -7.85
C GLY A 87 2.45 10.88 -7.88
N VAL A 88 1.85 10.20 -6.91
CA VAL A 88 0.41 10.32 -6.63
C VAL A 88 0.21 11.57 -5.74
N PRO A 89 -0.63 12.54 -6.13
CA PRO A 89 -0.85 13.74 -5.33
C PRO A 89 -1.64 13.42 -4.05
N SER A 90 -1.18 13.96 -2.91
CA SER A 90 -1.84 13.86 -1.60
C SER A 90 -2.54 15.15 -1.15
N VAL A 91 -2.59 16.16 -2.02
CA VAL A 91 -3.16 17.48 -1.74
C VAL A 91 -4.18 17.84 -2.80
N THR A 92 -5.26 18.52 -2.38
CA THR A 92 -6.30 18.98 -3.29
C THR A 92 -5.76 20.06 -4.25
N GLY A 93 -6.29 20.09 -5.47
CA GLY A 93 -5.86 21.06 -6.48
C GLY A 93 -4.55 20.71 -7.22
N VAL A 94 -4.01 19.50 -7.02
CA VAL A 94 -2.88 18.95 -7.78
C VAL A 94 -3.35 17.71 -8.54
N SER A 95 -3.00 17.62 -9.83
CA SER A 95 -3.37 16.51 -10.69
C SER A 95 -2.25 15.48 -10.82
N ALA A 96 -2.62 14.20 -10.85
CA ALA A 96 -1.70 13.10 -11.13
C ALA A 96 -1.22 13.14 -12.60
N PRO A 97 0.02 12.74 -12.89
CA PRO A 97 0.48 12.59 -14.28
C PRO A 97 -0.27 11.48 -15.01
N GLY A 98 -0.58 11.68 -16.29
CA GLY A 98 -1.40 10.73 -17.05
C GLY A 98 -0.83 9.31 -17.15
N VAL A 99 0.50 9.14 -17.06
CA VAL A 99 1.15 7.81 -17.09
C VAL A 99 0.73 6.93 -15.90
N ILE A 100 0.29 7.51 -14.79
CA ILE A 100 -0.16 6.79 -13.59
C ILE A 100 -1.68 6.83 -13.36
N SER A 101 -2.48 7.31 -14.33
CA SER A 101 -3.93 7.47 -14.12
C SER A 101 -4.64 6.17 -13.76
N GLY A 102 -4.15 5.03 -14.28
CA GLY A 102 -4.70 3.71 -14.00
C GLY A 102 -4.62 3.28 -12.53
N PHE A 103 -3.80 3.95 -11.70
CA PHE A 103 -3.75 3.71 -10.25
C PHE A 103 -4.91 4.37 -9.50
N SER A 104 -5.57 5.35 -10.11
CA SER A 104 -6.70 6.08 -9.54
C SER A 104 -8.05 5.76 -10.20
N ASP A 105 -8.05 4.86 -11.19
CA ASP A 105 -9.24 4.55 -11.98
C ASP A 105 -10.09 3.45 -11.32
N GLY A 106 -11.41 3.63 -11.33
CA GLY A 106 -12.38 2.64 -10.85
C GLY A 106 -12.14 2.21 -9.40
N ALA A 107 -12.44 0.93 -9.11
CA ALA A 107 -12.27 0.37 -7.76
C ALA A 107 -10.83 0.45 -7.23
N TRP A 108 -9.83 0.56 -8.11
CA TRP A 108 -8.42 0.74 -7.71
C TRP A 108 -8.14 2.11 -7.09
N GLY A 109 -8.87 3.15 -7.50
CA GLY A 109 -8.77 4.50 -6.95
C GLY A 109 -9.49 4.67 -5.62
N GLU A 110 -10.31 3.70 -5.21
CA GLU A 110 -10.98 3.73 -3.92
C GLU A 110 -10.02 3.27 -2.81
N SER A 111 -10.02 3.95 -1.66
CA SER A 111 -9.34 3.40 -0.49
C SER A 111 -9.95 2.03 -0.18
N PRO A 112 -9.15 0.99 0.13
CA PRO A 112 -9.70 -0.29 0.52
C PRO A 112 -10.59 -0.04 1.73
N LYS A 113 -11.80 -0.62 1.73
CA LYS A 113 -12.70 -0.58 2.90
C LYS A 113 -12.22 -1.56 3.98
N SER A 114 -10.92 -1.56 4.28
CA SER A 114 -10.42 -2.26 5.44
C SER A 114 -10.53 -1.31 6.63
N ASP A 115 -11.43 -1.62 7.56
CA ASP A 115 -11.48 -0.98 8.89
C ASP A 115 -10.22 -1.28 9.74
N GLY A 116 -9.27 -2.05 9.19
CA GLY A 116 -8.04 -2.46 9.84
C GLY A 116 -6.79 -1.98 9.11
N TYR A 117 -5.83 -1.48 9.89
CA TYR A 117 -4.45 -1.25 9.49
C TYR A 117 -3.90 -2.44 8.70
N ALA A 118 -3.04 -2.17 7.71
CA ALA A 118 -2.19 -3.20 7.15
C ALA A 118 -1.37 -3.84 8.29
N LEU A 119 -1.71 -5.07 8.68
CA LEU A 119 -0.96 -5.83 9.70
C LEU A 119 0.50 -6.10 9.27
N GLN A 120 0.85 -5.77 8.02
CA GLN A 120 2.17 -5.93 7.38
C GLN A 120 3.32 -5.16 8.06
N GLY A 121 3.07 -4.39 9.12
CA GLY A 121 4.13 -3.78 9.92
C GLY A 121 3.99 -3.97 11.43
N LEU A 122 2.94 -4.66 11.88
CA LEU A 122 2.58 -4.65 13.30
C LEU A 122 3.08 -5.86 14.06
N SER A 123 3.54 -6.94 13.42
CA SER A 123 4.09 -8.11 14.12
C SER A 123 5.50 -8.48 13.64
N PRO A 124 6.54 -8.25 14.46
CA PRO A 124 7.88 -8.77 14.19
C PRO A 124 7.94 -10.31 14.24
N GLN A 125 6.83 -10.97 14.60
CA GLN A 125 6.71 -12.42 14.76
C GLN A 125 6.23 -13.13 13.49
N GLN A 126 5.97 -12.41 12.39
CA GLN A 126 5.50 -13.04 11.15
C GLN A 126 6.44 -14.09 10.58
N GLY A 127 7.70 -14.18 11.04
CA GLY A 127 8.59 -15.35 10.94
C GLY A 127 9.12 -15.64 9.54
N GLN A 128 8.27 -15.53 8.52
CA GLN A 128 8.57 -15.53 7.10
C GLN A 128 7.80 -14.39 6.44
N ASP A 129 8.45 -13.74 5.49
CA ASP A 129 7.78 -12.80 4.58
C ASP A 129 6.71 -13.58 3.79
N TYR A 130 5.52 -13.00 3.61
CA TYR A 130 4.46 -13.51 2.73
C TYR A 130 5.01 -13.99 1.38
N THR A 131 5.99 -13.27 0.85
CA THR A 131 6.68 -13.57 -0.39
C THR A 131 7.36 -14.95 -0.36
N GLN A 132 7.98 -15.32 0.75
CA GLN A 132 8.65 -16.62 0.93
C GLN A 132 7.63 -17.78 0.99
N ILE A 133 6.48 -17.54 1.64
CA ILE A 133 5.40 -18.54 1.71
C ILE A 133 4.82 -18.79 0.30
N MET A 134 4.60 -17.72 -0.47
CA MET A 134 4.05 -17.80 -1.83
C MET A 134 5.04 -18.37 -2.86
N GLN A 135 6.34 -18.13 -2.72
CA GLN A 135 7.36 -18.65 -3.64
C GLN A 135 7.31 -20.17 -3.76
N GLY A 136 7.07 -20.89 -2.66
CA GLY A 136 6.95 -22.35 -2.70
C GLY A 136 5.82 -22.82 -3.63
N TYR A 137 4.68 -22.14 -3.59
CA TYR A 137 3.54 -22.46 -4.45
C TYR A 137 3.85 -22.12 -5.91
N LEU A 138 4.39 -20.92 -6.16
CA LEU A 138 4.71 -20.44 -7.50
C LEU A 138 5.80 -21.28 -8.19
N LEU A 139 6.74 -21.83 -7.40
CA LEU A 139 7.79 -22.73 -7.89
C LEU A 139 7.37 -24.20 -7.92
N GLY A 140 6.13 -24.52 -7.51
CA GLY A 140 5.62 -25.90 -7.47
C GLY A 140 6.23 -26.78 -6.39
N THR A 141 6.96 -26.20 -5.43
CA THR A 141 7.59 -26.94 -4.32
C THR A 141 6.67 -27.09 -3.11
N THR A 142 5.56 -26.36 -3.05
CA THR A 142 4.48 -26.54 -2.07
C THR A 142 3.10 -26.62 -2.74
N SER A 143 2.19 -27.38 -2.15
CA SER A 143 0.79 -27.44 -2.62
C SER A 143 0.02 -26.17 -2.26
N LEU A 144 -1.10 -25.93 -2.95
CA LEU A 144 -2.02 -24.83 -2.63
C LEU A 144 -2.52 -24.92 -1.17
N SER A 145 -2.96 -26.10 -0.74
CA SER A 145 -3.44 -26.33 0.63
C SER A 145 -2.35 -26.05 1.68
N ALA A 146 -1.12 -26.54 1.46
CA ALA A 146 -0.01 -26.28 2.38
C ALA A 146 0.34 -24.78 2.46
N THR A 147 0.21 -24.07 1.34
CA THR A 147 0.47 -22.62 1.26
C THR A 147 -0.62 -21.84 1.98
N GLN A 148 -1.90 -22.19 1.78
CA GLN A 148 -3.03 -21.60 2.50
C GLN A 148 -2.91 -21.78 4.02
N SER A 149 -2.55 -22.99 4.48
CA SER A 149 -2.35 -23.24 5.91
C SER A 149 -1.22 -22.39 6.51
N LYS A 150 -0.12 -22.17 5.77
CA LYS A 150 0.98 -21.30 6.22
C LYS A 150 0.56 -19.83 6.29
N LEU A 151 -0.18 -19.36 5.30
CA LEU A 151 -0.72 -17.99 5.28
C LEU A 151 -1.67 -17.74 6.45
N ASP A 152 -2.60 -18.66 6.69
CA ASP A 152 -3.56 -18.60 7.80
C ASP A 152 -2.85 -18.61 9.16
N ALA A 153 -1.86 -19.48 9.34
CA ALA A 153 -1.05 -19.51 10.56
C ALA A 153 -0.27 -18.20 10.79
N SER A 154 0.31 -17.62 9.72
CA SER A 154 1.02 -16.33 9.80
C SER A 154 0.08 -15.18 10.17
N TRP A 155 -1.12 -15.14 9.59
CA TRP A 155 -2.14 -14.15 9.93
C TRP A 155 -2.61 -14.27 11.39
N LYS A 156 -2.89 -15.48 11.86
CA LYS A 156 -3.26 -15.73 13.27
C LYS A 156 -2.16 -15.28 14.23
N ALA A 157 -0.91 -15.65 13.97
CA ALA A 157 0.22 -15.22 14.79
C ALA A 157 0.37 -13.69 14.83
N ALA A 158 0.13 -13.00 13.71
CA ALA A 158 0.16 -11.54 13.68
C ALA A 158 -0.98 -10.91 14.49
N ALA A 159 -2.18 -11.48 14.41
CA ALA A 159 -3.34 -11.04 15.19
C ALA A 159 -3.13 -11.27 16.69
N ASP A 160 -2.67 -12.45 17.09
CA ASP A 160 -2.35 -12.80 18.49
C ASP A 160 -1.32 -11.83 19.08
N TYR A 161 -0.30 -11.46 18.31
CA TYR A 161 0.67 -10.45 18.73
C TYR A 161 0.02 -9.10 19.04
N GLN A 162 -0.88 -8.62 18.17
CA GLN A 162 -1.57 -7.34 18.39
C GLN A 162 -2.38 -7.36 19.68
N LEU A 163 -3.09 -8.47 19.95
CA LEU A 163 -3.87 -8.65 21.17
C LEU A 163 -2.98 -8.69 22.42
N GLN A 164 -1.76 -9.21 22.32
CA GLN A 164 -0.79 -9.17 23.40
C GLN A 164 -0.24 -7.75 23.64
N GLN A 165 0.05 -7.00 22.58
CA GLN A 165 0.55 -5.61 22.71
C GLN A 165 -0.55 -4.64 23.16
N ASN A 166 -1.82 -4.98 22.94
CA ASN A 166 -2.98 -4.16 23.30
C ASN A 166 -3.98 -4.98 24.14
N PRO A 167 -3.68 -5.26 25.43
CA PRO A 167 -4.52 -6.14 26.25
C PRO A 167 -5.97 -5.68 26.39
N SER A 168 -6.24 -4.38 26.25
CA SER A 168 -7.61 -3.83 26.26
C SER A 168 -8.47 -4.37 25.13
N TRP A 169 -7.87 -4.75 24.00
CA TRP A 169 -8.60 -5.30 22.84
C TRP A 169 -9.22 -6.67 23.14
N GLN A 170 -8.73 -7.42 24.12
CA GLN A 170 -9.30 -8.75 24.47
C GLN A 170 -10.76 -8.68 24.96
N ASN A 171 -11.22 -7.50 25.37
CA ASN A 171 -12.61 -7.27 25.79
C ASN A 171 -13.53 -6.90 24.62
N GLU A 172 -12.97 -6.58 23.47
CA GLU A 172 -13.72 -6.19 22.28
C GLU A 172 -14.36 -7.42 21.62
N SER A 173 -15.54 -7.24 21.04
CA SER A 173 -16.27 -8.34 20.39
C SER A 173 -15.64 -8.79 19.07
N TRP A 174 -14.85 -7.93 18.42
CA TRP A 174 -14.16 -8.21 17.16
C TRP A 174 -12.80 -8.90 17.33
N ALA A 175 -12.29 -8.96 18.56
CA ALA A 175 -10.98 -9.50 18.91
C ALA A 175 -11.04 -10.94 19.48
N LYS A 176 -12.21 -11.60 19.37
CA LYS A 176 -12.47 -12.95 19.86
C LYS A 176 -12.72 -13.92 18.73
#